data_AF-A0A2H5WE21-F1
#
_entry.id   AF-A0A2H5WE21-F1
#
_cell.length_a   1.000
_cell.length_b   1.000
_cell.length_c   1.000
_cell.angle_alpha   90.00
_cell.angle_beta   90.00
_cell.angle_gamma   90.00
#
_symmetry.space_group_name_H-M   'P 1'
#
loop_
_entity.id
_entity.type
_entity.pdbx_description
1 polymer ?
#
loop_
_entity_poly.entity_id
_entity_poly.type
_entity_poly.pdbx_seq_one_letter_code
_entity_poly.pdbx_strand_id
1 'polypeptide(L)'
;MSASTQRKQRVLTGYRPTGPMHIGHWFGNVENMLRLQEEHECFYFIADWHMLTTHFDRTAELPGFTRELVLDLLAAGIDPDRVTLYRQSDIKEVAEMTLLLGMITPLGWLERVPTYKERLRDAAERDIANYGLLGYPLLQTVDITIVKGELVPVGEDQVPHLELSREIVRRFNRLYGPVLVEPQPLLSETPLIPGTDGRKMSKSLDNVINVRDDEETVRRAVRTFITDPQKVRRGDPGRPEICPVFTLHRRFSPDILAWTEENCRSGALGCVECKTNLADRIVTYFRDFRERREELEHRPGLVEEILAAGAAKVRPVVEETMKAVRDAMHLS
;
A
#
# COMPACT_ATOMS: atom_id res chain seq x y z
N MET A 1 23.23 23.91 24.30
CA MET A 1 22.04 24.14 23.45
C MET A 1 21.20 22.89 23.54
N SER A 2 20.08 22.96 24.26
CA SER A 2 19.15 21.85 24.46
C SER A 2 18.58 21.47 23.10
N ALA A 3 18.94 20.28 22.59
CA ALA A 3 18.24 19.69 21.47
C ALA A 3 16.79 19.47 21.92
N SER A 4 15.91 20.37 21.50
CA SER A 4 14.47 20.12 21.53
C SER A 4 14.23 18.84 20.75
N THR A 5 14.06 17.71 21.43
CA THR A 5 13.55 16.47 20.83
C THR A 5 12.13 16.77 20.34
N GLN A 6 12.06 17.24 19.09
CA GLN A 6 10.82 17.52 18.41
C GLN A 6 10.04 16.20 18.35
N ARG A 7 8.81 16.19 18.87
CA ARG A 7 7.96 15.01 18.89
C ARG A 7 7.82 14.48 17.46
N LYS A 8 8.14 13.21 17.23
CA LYS A 8 7.90 12.55 15.94
C LYS A 8 6.40 12.55 15.65
N GLN A 9 6.01 13.01 14.47
CA GLN A 9 4.61 12.95 14.03
C GLN A 9 4.19 11.50 13.80
N ARG A 10 2.90 11.22 14.03
CA ARG A 10 2.33 9.89 13.79
C ARG A 10 1.96 9.68 12.34
N VAL A 11 2.50 8.62 11.75
CA VAL A 11 2.21 8.19 10.38
C VAL A 11 1.38 6.90 10.43
N LEU A 12 0.28 6.84 9.69
CA LEU A 12 -0.44 5.60 9.43
C LEU A 12 -0.36 5.24 7.95
N THR A 13 0.00 3.99 7.64
CA THR A 13 -0.19 3.38 6.33
C THR A 13 -0.41 1.88 6.48
N GLY A 14 -0.97 1.21 5.47
CA GLY A 14 -1.25 -0.21 5.56
C GLY A 14 -1.64 -0.83 4.24
N TYR A 15 -1.80 -2.14 4.25
CA TYR A 15 -2.19 -2.91 3.08
C TYR A 15 -3.35 -3.84 3.41
N ARG A 16 -4.27 -3.96 2.46
CA ARG A 16 -5.22 -5.08 2.47
C ARG A 16 -4.46 -6.37 2.11
N PRO A 17 -4.60 -7.45 2.89
CA PRO A 17 -3.97 -8.73 2.58
C PRO A 17 -4.70 -9.43 1.41
N THR A 18 -4.40 -9.03 0.17
CA THR A 18 -5.05 -9.56 -1.06
C THR A 18 -4.07 -10.34 -1.95
N GLY A 19 -3.10 -11.02 -1.34
CA GLY A 19 -2.08 -11.81 -2.03
C GLY A 19 -0.70 -11.14 -2.10
N PRO A 20 0.22 -11.70 -2.91
CA PRO A 20 1.64 -11.37 -2.87
C PRO A 20 1.95 -9.90 -3.16
N MET A 21 3.01 -9.36 -2.56
CA MET A 21 3.51 -8.04 -2.92
C MET A 21 4.17 -8.07 -4.31
N HIS A 22 4.03 -6.97 -5.06
CA HIS A 22 4.60 -6.83 -6.41
C HIS A 22 5.40 -5.54 -6.54
N ILE A 23 6.18 -5.40 -7.62
CA ILE A 23 7.06 -4.25 -7.85
C ILE A 23 6.32 -2.91 -7.71
N GLY A 24 5.07 -2.84 -8.17
CA GLY A 24 4.21 -1.66 -7.97
C GLY A 24 3.97 -1.29 -6.50
N HIS A 25 3.84 -2.25 -5.58
CA HIS A 25 3.75 -1.97 -4.14
C HIS A 25 5.09 -1.50 -3.58
N TRP A 26 6.19 -2.11 -4.05
CA TRP A 26 7.55 -1.82 -3.59
C TRP A 26 7.92 -0.35 -3.77
N PHE A 27 7.89 0.13 -5.01
CA PHE A 27 8.15 1.55 -5.33
C PHE A 27 6.96 2.46 -5.03
N GLY A 28 5.77 1.88 -4.81
CA GLY A 28 4.57 2.63 -4.52
C GLY A 28 4.48 3.10 -3.07
N ASN A 29 4.92 2.29 -2.12
CA ASN A 29 4.79 2.64 -0.71
C ASN A 29 5.83 1.96 0.20
N VAL A 30 6.38 0.78 -0.14
CA VAL A 30 7.34 0.09 0.75
C VAL A 30 8.64 0.88 0.93
N GLU A 31 9.23 1.42 -0.13
CA GLU A 31 10.42 2.29 0.01
C GLU A 31 10.13 3.53 0.89
N ASN A 32 8.92 4.07 0.77
CA ASN A 32 8.47 5.18 1.60
C ASN A 32 8.30 4.75 3.07
N MET A 33 7.74 3.56 3.34
CA MET A 33 7.66 3.00 4.68
C MET A 33 9.04 2.82 5.31
N LEU A 34 10.01 2.29 4.54
CA LEU A 34 11.40 2.12 5.02
C LEU A 34 12.05 3.45 5.42
N ARG A 35 11.74 4.53 4.71
CA ARG A 35 12.19 5.88 5.07
C ARG A 35 11.45 6.43 6.30
N LEU A 36 10.11 6.27 6.32
CA LEU A 36 9.27 6.84 7.37
C LEU A 36 9.47 6.20 8.73
N GLN A 37 9.81 4.92 8.81
CA GLN A 37 10.13 4.26 10.09
C GLN A 37 11.33 4.88 10.81
N GLU A 38 12.25 5.54 10.08
CA GLU A 38 13.38 6.27 10.67
C GLU A 38 12.96 7.65 11.19
N GLU A 39 12.10 8.33 10.45
CA GLU A 39 11.76 9.74 10.65
C GLU A 39 10.58 9.96 11.61
N HIS A 40 9.64 9.01 11.69
CA HIS A 40 8.32 9.20 12.32
C HIS A 40 7.95 8.10 13.33
N GLU A 41 6.90 8.35 14.12
CA GLU A 41 6.23 7.31 14.89
C GLU A 41 5.25 6.59 13.96
N CYS A 42 5.61 5.39 13.50
CA CYS A 42 4.90 4.71 12.43
C CYS A 42 3.95 3.62 12.95
N PHE A 43 2.70 3.70 12.48
CA PHE A 43 1.67 2.67 12.63
C PHE A 43 1.47 2.03 11.26
N TYR A 44 1.91 0.79 11.12
CA TYR A 44 1.73 0.00 9.91
C TYR A 44 0.74 -1.11 10.18
N PHE A 45 -0.24 -1.30 9.31
CA PHE A 45 -1.30 -2.27 9.62
C PHE A 45 -1.71 -3.16 8.47
N ILE A 46 -2.13 -4.37 8.85
CA ILE A 46 -2.77 -5.34 7.98
C ILE A 46 -4.28 -5.09 8.03
N ALA A 47 -4.82 -4.52 6.96
CA ALA A 47 -6.20 -4.08 6.85
C ALA A 47 -7.13 -5.24 6.46
N ASP A 48 -7.29 -6.20 7.36
CA ASP A 48 -8.01 -7.45 7.09
C ASP A 48 -9.54 -7.28 7.03
N TRP A 49 -10.15 -6.38 7.80
CA TRP A 49 -11.58 -6.05 7.60
C TRP A 49 -11.84 -5.31 6.29
N HIS A 50 -10.90 -4.47 5.85
CA HIS A 50 -11.00 -3.85 4.52
C HIS A 50 -10.96 -4.86 3.37
N MET A 51 -10.35 -6.03 3.54
CA MET A 51 -10.43 -7.09 2.53
C MET A 51 -11.87 -7.56 2.32
N LEU A 52 -12.65 -7.66 3.41
CA LEU A 52 -14.04 -8.15 3.38
C LEU A 52 -14.98 -7.24 2.57
N THR A 53 -14.62 -5.97 2.37
CA THR A 53 -15.43 -5.04 1.57
C THR A 53 -15.58 -5.47 0.11
N THR A 54 -14.64 -6.27 -0.42
CA THR A 54 -14.68 -6.79 -1.80
C THR A 54 -14.43 -8.30 -1.91
N HIS A 55 -14.09 -8.99 -0.82
CA HIS A 55 -13.81 -10.44 -0.79
C HIS A 55 -14.48 -11.14 0.40
N PHE A 56 -15.70 -10.71 0.76
CA PHE A 56 -16.47 -11.30 1.87
C PHE A 56 -16.80 -12.79 1.67
N ASP A 57 -16.77 -13.28 0.43
CA ASP A 57 -17.03 -14.66 0.02
C ASP A 57 -15.77 -15.55 -0.02
N ARG A 58 -14.57 -14.95 0.10
CA ARG A 58 -13.26 -15.63 -0.02
C ARG A 58 -12.38 -15.46 1.21
N THR A 59 -12.97 -15.62 2.39
CA THR A 59 -12.28 -15.39 3.67
C THR A 59 -11.31 -16.50 4.08
N ALA A 60 -11.41 -17.70 3.49
CA ALA A 60 -10.51 -18.82 3.78
C ALA A 60 -9.04 -18.51 3.43
N GLU A 61 -8.80 -17.60 2.48
CA GLU A 61 -7.46 -17.19 2.03
C GLU A 61 -6.81 -16.13 2.96
N LEU A 62 -7.63 -15.44 3.77
CA LEU A 62 -7.20 -14.30 4.57
C LEU A 62 -6.06 -14.61 5.56
N PRO A 63 -6.05 -15.74 6.30
CA PRO A 63 -4.94 -16.07 7.19
C PRO A 63 -3.62 -16.23 6.41
N GLY A 64 -3.68 -16.88 5.24
CA GLY A 64 -2.54 -17.05 4.35
C GLY A 64 -2.03 -15.69 3.87
N PHE A 65 -2.88 -14.85 3.28
CA PHE A 65 -2.46 -13.54 2.80
C PHE A 65 -1.94 -12.61 3.90
N THR A 66 -2.49 -12.69 5.11
CA THR A 66 -1.98 -11.95 6.27
C THR A 66 -0.56 -12.39 6.59
N ARG A 67 -0.32 -13.71 6.68
CA ARG A 67 1.01 -14.28 6.92
C ARG A 67 2.01 -13.83 5.87
N GLU A 68 1.67 -14.02 4.60
CA GLU A 68 2.57 -13.68 3.49
C GLU A 68 2.91 -12.18 3.47
N LEU A 69 1.93 -11.30 3.71
CA LEU A 69 2.15 -9.86 3.73
C LEU A 69 3.06 -9.43 4.89
N VAL A 70 2.89 -9.99 6.09
CA VAL A 70 3.78 -9.71 7.22
C VAL A 70 5.21 -10.15 6.89
N LEU A 71 5.39 -11.36 6.35
CA LEU A 71 6.71 -11.84 5.92
C LEU A 71 7.33 -10.95 4.84
N ASP A 72 6.55 -10.51 3.85
CA ASP A 72 7.01 -9.60 2.80
C ASP A 72 7.46 -8.25 3.41
N LEU A 73 6.73 -7.68 4.36
CA LEU A 73 7.11 -6.42 5.02
C LEU A 73 8.39 -6.57 5.85
N LEU A 74 8.53 -7.66 6.62
CA LEU A 74 9.74 -7.96 7.39
C LEU A 74 10.95 -8.14 6.46
N ALA A 75 10.79 -8.93 5.39
CA ALA A 75 11.82 -9.16 4.39
C ALA A 75 12.20 -7.88 3.64
N ALA A 76 11.28 -6.92 3.48
CA ALA A 76 11.60 -5.61 2.93
C ALA A 76 12.52 -4.79 3.85
N GLY A 77 12.53 -5.06 5.16
CA GLY A 77 13.28 -4.32 6.17
C GLY A 77 12.42 -3.45 7.08
N ILE A 78 11.10 -3.68 7.12
CA ILE A 78 10.26 -3.08 8.15
C ILE A 78 10.63 -3.72 9.49
N ASP A 79 11.08 -2.89 10.43
CA ASP A 79 11.56 -3.32 11.74
C ASP A 79 10.44 -3.19 12.79
N PRO A 80 9.88 -4.30 13.31
CA PRO A 80 8.81 -4.28 14.31
C PRO A 80 9.20 -3.63 15.64
N ASP A 81 10.49 -3.43 15.91
CA ASP A 81 10.95 -2.70 17.08
C ASP A 81 10.89 -1.19 16.88
N ARG A 82 10.94 -0.72 15.63
CA ARG A 82 10.84 0.70 15.26
C ARG A 82 9.42 1.14 14.96
N VAL A 83 8.57 0.23 14.50
CA VAL A 83 7.19 0.54 14.09
C VAL A 83 6.18 -0.26 14.91
N THR A 84 4.94 0.22 14.92
CA THR A 84 3.81 -0.55 15.42
C THR A 84 3.15 -1.28 14.25
N LEU A 85 3.55 -2.53 14.02
CA LEU A 85 2.97 -3.41 12.99
C LEU A 85 1.87 -4.29 13.56
N TYR A 86 0.60 -4.05 13.21
CA TYR A 86 -0.54 -4.76 13.82
C TYR A 86 -1.60 -5.17 12.79
N ARG A 87 -2.52 -6.06 13.17
CA ARG A 87 -3.67 -6.45 12.35
C ARG A 87 -4.91 -5.67 12.78
N GLN A 88 -5.65 -5.13 11.82
CA GLN A 88 -6.83 -4.30 12.06
C GLN A 88 -7.84 -4.99 12.97
N SER A 89 -8.18 -6.25 12.68
CA SER A 89 -9.17 -7.00 13.45
C SER A 89 -8.77 -7.34 14.89
N ASP A 90 -7.51 -7.15 15.30
CA ASP A 90 -7.10 -7.32 16.71
C ASP A 90 -7.55 -6.15 17.60
N ILE A 91 -7.98 -5.04 16.98
CA ILE A 91 -8.40 -3.80 17.63
C ILE A 91 -9.92 -3.64 17.46
N LYS A 92 -10.70 -4.16 18.41
CA LYS A 92 -12.17 -4.23 18.31
C LYS A 92 -12.83 -2.85 18.40
N GLU A 93 -12.14 -1.91 19.02
CA GLU A 93 -12.48 -0.51 19.11
C GLU A 93 -12.65 0.15 17.73
N VAL A 94 -11.99 -0.37 16.69
CA VAL A 94 -12.21 0.06 15.30
C VAL A 94 -13.68 -0.15 14.90
N ALA A 95 -14.31 -1.25 15.31
CA ALA A 95 -15.72 -1.49 15.01
C ALA A 95 -16.66 -0.54 15.79
N GLU A 96 -16.37 -0.29 17.06
CA GLU A 96 -17.11 0.66 17.88
C GLU A 96 -16.99 2.09 17.31
N MET A 97 -15.78 2.55 17.03
CA MET A 97 -15.55 3.88 16.47
C MET A 97 -16.19 4.03 15.08
N THR A 98 -16.21 2.97 14.26
CA THR A 98 -16.94 2.95 12.98
C THR A 98 -18.43 3.14 13.17
N LEU A 99 -19.04 2.48 14.17
CA LEU A 99 -20.45 2.70 14.52
C LEU A 99 -20.69 4.16 14.93
N LEU A 100 -19.87 4.69 15.84
CA LEU A 100 -20.03 6.04 16.38
C LEU A 100 -19.88 7.12 15.30
N LEU A 101 -18.82 7.05 14.48
CA LEU A 101 -18.61 7.98 13.37
C LEU A 101 -19.65 7.79 12.26
N GLY A 102 -20.19 6.57 12.11
CA GLY A 102 -21.28 6.27 11.19
C GLY A 102 -22.55 7.06 11.49
N MET A 103 -22.88 7.28 12.77
CA MET A 103 -24.06 8.05 13.18
C MET A 103 -24.00 9.53 12.78
N ILE A 104 -22.80 10.06 12.55
CA ILE A 104 -22.62 11.47 12.18
C ILE A 104 -22.22 11.68 10.72
N THR A 105 -22.02 10.60 9.95
CA THR A 105 -21.53 10.66 8.55
C THR A 105 -22.70 10.60 7.56
N PRO A 106 -22.97 11.69 6.81
CA PRO A 106 -24.03 11.67 5.80
C PRO A 106 -23.73 10.68 4.66
N LEU A 107 -24.72 9.87 4.25
CA LEU A 107 -24.58 8.92 3.15
C LEU A 107 -24.09 9.57 1.85
N GLY A 108 -24.60 10.77 1.54
CA GLY A 108 -24.20 11.51 0.35
C GLY A 108 -22.73 11.93 0.32
N TRP A 109 -21.98 11.86 1.42
CA TRP A 109 -20.52 12.03 1.42
C TRP A 109 -19.82 10.77 0.90
N LEU A 110 -20.27 9.60 1.36
CA LEU A 110 -19.74 8.29 0.95
C LEU A 110 -20.04 8.00 -0.53
N GLU A 111 -21.26 8.27 -0.98
CA GLU A 111 -21.69 8.05 -2.37
C GLU A 111 -20.93 8.90 -3.40
N ARG A 112 -20.28 9.99 -2.95
CA ARG A 112 -19.54 10.91 -3.83
C ARG A 112 -18.08 10.51 -4.04
N VAL A 113 -17.55 9.59 -3.24
CA VAL A 113 -16.17 9.12 -3.37
C VAL A 113 -15.96 8.50 -4.77
N PRO A 114 -15.01 8.98 -5.59
CA PRO A 114 -14.85 8.54 -6.98
C PRO A 114 -14.68 7.03 -7.14
N THR A 115 -13.85 6.40 -6.29
CA THR A 115 -13.58 4.96 -6.37
C THR A 115 -14.83 4.11 -6.14
N TYR A 116 -15.76 4.55 -5.29
CA TYR A 116 -17.04 3.87 -5.11
C TYR A 116 -17.90 3.95 -6.37
N LYS A 117 -17.97 5.12 -7.01
CA LYS A 117 -18.72 5.31 -8.27
C LYS A 117 -18.13 4.50 -9.42
N GLU A 118 -16.82 4.38 -9.49
CA GLU A 118 -16.14 3.58 -10.51
C GLU A 118 -16.45 2.10 -10.34
N ARG A 119 -16.37 1.57 -9.12
CA ARG A 119 -16.73 0.18 -8.79
C ARG A 119 -18.19 -0.14 -9.15
N LEU A 120 -19.14 0.75 -8.83
CA LEU A 120 -20.55 0.57 -9.21
C LEU A 120 -20.81 0.54 -10.72
N ARG A 121 -19.95 1.15 -11.53
CA ARG A 121 -20.09 1.16 -12.99
C ARG A 121 -19.62 -0.14 -13.63
N ASP A 122 -18.79 -0.92 -12.93
CA ASP A 122 -18.29 -2.17 -13.44
C ASP A 122 -19.39 -3.25 -13.32
N ALA A 123 -19.98 -3.64 -14.46
CA ALA A 123 -21.20 -4.45 -14.49
C ALA A 123 -21.02 -5.87 -13.90
N ALA A 124 -19.76 -6.31 -13.73
CA ALA A 124 -19.39 -7.55 -13.06
C ALA A 124 -19.47 -7.46 -11.51
N GLU A 125 -19.58 -6.25 -10.94
CA GLU A 125 -19.52 -5.99 -9.51
C GLU A 125 -20.90 -5.73 -8.86
N ARG A 126 -22.01 -6.14 -9.50
CA ARG A 126 -23.37 -5.84 -9.01
C ARG A 126 -23.67 -6.32 -7.58
N ASP A 127 -23.03 -7.39 -7.10
CA ASP A 127 -23.14 -7.89 -5.72
C ASP A 127 -22.18 -7.19 -4.72
N ILE A 128 -21.34 -6.27 -5.18
CA ILE A 128 -20.39 -5.50 -4.34
C ILE A 128 -20.98 -4.15 -3.91
N ALA A 129 -22.18 -3.77 -4.41
CA ALA A 129 -22.94 -2.60 -3.96
C ALA A 129 -23.58 -2.81 -2.57
N ASN A 130 -22.77 -3.22 -1.59
CA ASN A 130 -23.18 -3.52 -0.23
C ASN A 130 -22.71 -2.44 0.75
N TYR A 131 -23.26 -2.49 1.97
CA TYR A 131 -22.92 -1.54 3.04
C TYR A 131 -21.42 -1.51 3.36
N GLY A 132 -20.74 -2.65 3.30
CA GLY A 132 -19.31 -2.75 3.56
C GLY A 132 -18.49 -1.94 2.56
N LEU A 133 -18.80 -2.04 1.26
CA LEU A 133 -18.15 -1.23 0.24
C LEU A 133 -18.52 0.25 0.36
N LEU A 134 -19.79 0.60 0.60
CA LEU A 134 -20.16 2.00 0.79
C LEU A 134 -19.47 2.63 2.02
N GLY A 135 -19.33 1.85 3.10
CA GLY A 135 -18.78 2.28 4.38
C GLY A 135 -17.26 2.21 4.50
N TYR A 136 -16.54 1.59 3.56
CA TYR A 136 -15.08 1.43 3.69
C TYR A 136 -14.31 2.76 3.89
N PRO A 137 -14.68 3.90 3.24
CA PRO A 137 -13.96 5.15 3.45
C PRO A 137 -14.11 5.69 4.89
N LEU A 138 -15.25 5.40 5.52
CA LEU A 138 -15.47 5.69 6.95
C LEU A 138 -14.61 4.77 7.82
N LEU A 139 -14.54 3.47 7.52
CA LEU A 139 -13.65 2.54 8.22
C LEU A 139 -12.18 2.99 8.12
N GLN A 140 -11.74 3.46 6.95
CA GLN A 140 -10.41 4.04 6.75
C GLN A 140 -10.19 5.31 7.60
N THR A 141 -11.21 6.17 7.71
CA THR A 141 -11.16 7.34 8.60
C THR A 141 -10.95 6.92 10.06
N VAL A 142 -11.61 5.85 10.50
CA VAL A 142 -11.44 5.30 11.83
C VAL A 142 -10.02 4.77 12.02
N ASP A 143 -9.48 4.00 11.08
CA ASP A 143 -8.12 3.48 11.18
C ASP A 143 -7.10 4.62 11.38
N ILE A 144 -7.24 5.74 10.65
CA ILE A 144 -6.41 6.94 10.76
C ILE A 144 -6.55 7.59 12.14
N THR A 145 -7.79 7.82 12.55
CA THR A 145 -8.09 8.66 13.72
C THR A 145 -7.91 7.93 15.05
N ILE A 146 -8.12 6.61 15.09
CA ILE A 146 -8.03 5.81 16.31
C ILE A 146 -6.60 5.79 16.89
N VAL A 147 -5.58 5.89 16.04
CA VAL A 147 -4.17 6.02 16.43
C VAL A 147 -3.70 7.47 16.53
N LYS A 148 -4.59 8.44 16.35
CA LYS A 148 -4.29 9.88 16.22
C LYS A 148 -3.27 10.15 15.10
N GLY A 149 -3.47 9.53 13.93
CA GLY A 149 -2.61 9.69 12.76
C GLY A 149 -2.58 11.15 12.28
N GLU A 150 -1.39 11.75 12.24
CA GLU A 150 -1.18 13.13 11.81
C GLU A 150 -0.84 13.21 10.32
N LEU A 151 -0.12 12.21 9.82
CA LEU A 151 0.34 12.13 8.44
C LEU A 151 -0.12 10.80 7.82
N VAL A 152 -0.66 10.87 6.60
CA VAL A 152 -1.08 9.67 5.85
C VAL A 152 -0.40 9.71 4.48
N PRO A 153 0.50 8.76 4.18
CA PRO A 153 1.05 8.60 2.84
C PRO A 153 -0.06 8.27 1.86
N VAL A 154 -0.30 9.15 0.89
CA VAL A 154 -1.35 8.96 -0.11
C VAL A 154 -0.82 9.26 -1.51
N GLY A 155 -1.23 8.43 -2.47
CA GLY A 155 -1.16 8.77 -3.88
C GLY A 155 -2.32 9.70 -4.28
N GLU A 156 -2.25 10.28 -5.48
CA GLU A 156 -3.29 11.17 -6.01
C GLU A 156 -4.68 10.53 -6.00
N ASP A 157 -4.77 9.22 -6.20
CA ASP A 157 -6.02 8.45 -6.23
C ASP A 157 -6.69 8.31 -4.85
N GLN A 158 -5.93 8.49 -3.76
CA GLN A 158 -6.43 8.36 -2.38
C GLN A 158 -6.72 9.71 -1.71
N VAL A 159 -6.42 10.83 -2.37
CA VAL A 159 -6.73 12.18 -1.87
C VAL A 159 -8.21 12.35 -1.53
N PRO A 160 -9.19 11.87 -2.33
CA PRO A 160 -10.60 11.98 -1.98
C PRO A 160 -10.98 11.28 -0.65
N HIS A 161 -10.35 10.15 -0.33
CA HIS A 161 -10.59 9.41 0.93
C HIS A 161 -10.04 10.17 2.13
N LEU A 162 -8.87 10.79 1.96
CA LEU A 162 -8.28 11.59 3.01
C LEU A 162 -9.08 12.88 3.27
N GLU A 163 -9.59 13.53 2.22
CA GLU A 163 -10.48 14.69 2.38
C GLU A 163 -11.79 14.33 3.09
N LEU A 164 -12.38 13.17 2.78
CA LEU A 164 -13.53 12.67 3.53
C LEU A 164 -13.17 12.45 5.01
N SER A 165 -12.00 11.86 5.29
CA SER A 165 -11.53 11.64 6.66
C SER A 165 -11.43 12.95 7.43
N ARG A 166 -10.88 14.00 6.81
CA ARG A 166 -10.77 15.35 7.38
C ARG A 166 -12.14 15.97 7.64
N GLU A 167 -13.09 15.83 6.72
CA GLU A 167 -14.46 16.33 6.91
C GLU A 167 -15.19 15.66 8.08
N ILE A 168 -15.05 14.34 8.22
CA ILE A 168 -15.63 13.58 9.33
C ILE A 168 -14.99 14.01 10.66
N VAL A 169 -13.66 14.16 10.70
CA VAL A 169 -12.94 14.67 11.90
C VAL A 169 -13.41 16.06 12.28
N ARG A 170 -13.46 17.00 11.32
CA ARG A 170 -13.96 18.37 11.57
C ARG A 170 -15.39 18.36 12.07
N ARG A 171 -16.24 17.49 11.51
CA ARG A 171 -17.63 17.35 11.95
C ARG A 171 -17.73 16.81 13.38
N PHE A 172 -17.00 15.74 13.71
CA PHE A 172 -16.92 15.22 15.07
C PHE A 172 -16.50 16.32 16.05
N ASN A 173 -15.40 17.01 15.73
CA ASN A 173 -14.84 18.03 16.62
C ASN A 173 -15.75 19.24 16.82
N ARG A 174 -16.55 19.60 15.80
CA ARG A 174 -17.58 20.66 15.93
C ARG A 174 -18.75 20.24 16.82
N LEU A 175 -19.12 18.96 16.81
CA LEU A 175 -20.25 18.43 17.56
C LEU A 175 -19.90 18.16 19.03
N TYR A 176 -18.72 17.57 19.27
CA TYR A 176 -18.36 16.99 20.58
C TYR A 176 -17.10 17.62 21.22
N GLY A 177 -16.41 18.52 20.51
CA GLY A 177 -15.17 19.16 20.98
C GLY A 177 -13.89 18.58 20.34
N PRO A 178 -12.74 19.25 20.48
CA PRO A 178 -11.52 18.96 19.73
C PRO A 178 -10.77 17.70 20.22
N VAL A 179 -11.31 16.52 19.91
CA VAL A 179 -10.78 15.21 20.35
C VAL A 179 -9.95 14.54 19.27
N LEU A 180 -10.46 14.54 18.03
CA LEU A 180 -9.83 13.83 16.92
C LEU A 180 -8.80 14.72 16.21
N VAL A 181 -7.71 14.11 15.77
CA VAL A 181 -6.65 14.79 15.00
C VAL A 181 -7.03 14.81 13.52
N GLU A 182 -6.96 15.98 12.88
CA GLU A 182 -7.22 16.12 11.44
C GLU A 182 -5.97 15.69 10.65
N PRO A 183 -6.03 14.59 9.87
CA PRO A 183 -4.86 14.04 9.19
C PRO A 183 -4.45 14.91 7.99
N GLN A 184 -3.14 15.01 7.76
CA GLN A 184 -2.56 15.71 6.62
C GLN A 184 -2.02 14.71 5.59
N PRO A 185 -2.14 15.02 4.28
CA PRO A 185 -1.52 14.19 3.25
C PRO A 185 0.00 14.28 3.35
N LEU A 186 0.64 13.13 3.36
CA LEU A 186 2.05 13.04 3.00
C LEU A 186 2.12 12.61 1.55
N LEU A 187 2.16 13.59 0.65
CA LEU A 187 2.26 13.35 -0.78
C LEU A 187 3.61 12.71 -1.08
N SER A 188 3.56 11.54 -1.72
CA SER A 188 4.75 10.92 -2.29
C SER A 188 4.67 11.05 -3.80
N GLU A 189 5.80 11.36 -4.45
CA GLU A 189 5.93 11.20 -5.90
C GLU A 189 5.98 9.70 -6.20
N THR A 190 4.84 9.02 -6.06
CA THR A 190 4.74 7.61 -6.39
C THR A 190 4.74 7.48 -7.90
N PRO A 191 5.79 6.91 -8.50
CA PRO A 191 5.85 6.75 -9.94
C PRO A 191 4.81 5.72 -10.36
N LEU A 192 4.14 5.94 -11.48
CA LEU A 192 3.39 4.89 -12.13
C LEU A 192 4.35 3.78 -12.56
N ILE A 193 4.31 2.64 -11.87
CA ILE A 193 5.05 1.44 -12.27
C ILE A 193 4.22 0.69 -13.31
N PRO A 194 4.70 0.54 -14.55
CA PRO A 194 3.95 -0.17 -15.57
C PRO A 194 4.06 -1.68 -15.36
N GLY A 195 2.96 -2.39 -15.65
CA GLY A 195 2.93 -3.83 -15.79
C GLY A 195 3.40 -4.30 -17.16
N THR A 196 3.34 -5.62 -17.39
CA THR A 196 3.74 -6.27 -18.66
C THR A 196 3.01 -5.70 -19.88
N ASP A 197 1.79 -5.21 -19.70
CA ASP A 197 0.94 -4.63 -20.75
C ASP A 197 1.06 -3.10 -20.86
N GLY A 198 1.99 -2.48 -20.13
CA GLY A 198 2.22 -1.02 -20.10
C GLY A 198 1.19 -0.20 -19.32
N ARG A 199 0.10 -0.80 -18.83
CA ARG A 199 -0.84 -0.15 -17.89
C ARG A 199 -0.24 -0.16 -16.48
N LYS A 200 -0.90 0.48 -15.50
CA LYS A 200 -0.49 0.40 -14.08
C LYS A 200 -0.35 -1.07 -13.67
N MET A 201 0.75 -1.42 -13.02
CA MET A 201 0.95 -2.76 -12.47
C MET A 201 -0.14 -3.03 -11.41
N SER A 202 -0.97 -4.04 -11.65
CA SER A 202 -2.07 -4.44 -10.77
C SER A 202 -2.38 -5.92 -10.92
N LYS A 203 -2.60 -6.60 -9.80
CA LYS A 203 -3.01 -8.02 -9.77
C LYS A 203 -4.27 -8.29 -10.59
N SER A 204 -5.23 -7.35 -10.57
CA SER A 204 -6.49 -7.48 -11.30
C SER A 204 -6.32 -7.49 -12.82
N LEU A 205 -5.19 -6.99 -13.33
CA LEU A 205 -4.86 -6.96 -14.75
C LEU A 205 -3.93 -8.11 -15.17
N ASP A 206 -3.54 -8.98 -14.23
CA ASP A 206 -2.59 -10.07 -14.44
C ASP A 206 -1.30 -9.62 -15.16
N ASN A 207 -0.82 -8.43 -14.81
CA ASN A 207 0.31 -7.77 -15.47
C ASN A 207 1.49 -7.52 -14.51
N VAL A 208 1.60 -8.31 -13.45
CA VAL A 208 2.51 -8.06 -12.33
C VAL A 208 3.79 -8.88 -12.39
N ILE A 209 4.82 -8.41 -11.67
CA ILE A 209 5.95 -9.22 -11.23
C ILE A 209 5.97 -9.13 -9.70
N ASN A 210 5.85 -10.26 -9.01
CA ASN A 210 5.91 -10.27 -7.55
C ASN A 210 7.36 -10.11 -7.08
N VAL A 211 7.56 -9.45 -5.94
CA VAL A 211 8.91 -9.23 -5.39
C VAL A 211 9.58 -10.54 -4.97
N ARG A 212 8.77 -11.57 -4.69
CA ARG A 212 9.19 -12.91 -4.32
C ARG A 212 9.31 -13.90 -5.47
N ASP A 213 8.96 -13.51 -6.70
CA ASP A 213 9.00 -14.42 -7.85
C ASP A 213 10.45 -14.91 -8.07
N ASP A 214 10.61 -16.20 -8.37
CA ASP A 214 11.90 -16.78 -8.74
C ASP A 214 12.45 -16.20 -10.06
N GLU A 215 13.73 -16.48 -10.33
CA GLU A 215 14.40 -15.98 -11.54
C GLU A 215 13.69 -16.40 -12.84
N GLU A 216 13.22 -17.63 -12.93
CA GLU A 216 12.52 -18.14 -14.12
C GLU A 216 11.23 -17.35 -14.38
N THR A 217 10.45 -17.14 -13.32
CA THR A 217 9.17 -16.43 -13.36
C THR A 217 9.37 -14.95 -13.71
N VAL A 218 10.36 -14.28 -13.11
CA VAL A 218 10.71 -12.91 -13.47
C VAL A 218 11.11 -12.81 -14.94
N ARG A 219 12.01 -13.68 -15.40
CA ARG A 219 12.46 -13.68 -16.81
C ARG A 219 11.31 -13.93 -17.78
N ARG A 220 10.42 -14.87 -17.45
CA ARG A 220 9.22 -15.17 -18.24
C ARG A 220 8.30 -13.95 -18.32
N ALA A 221 8.02 -13.30 -17.20
CA ALA A 221 7.18 -12.09 -17.18
C ALA A 221 7.83 -10.93 -17.94
N VAL A 222 9.13 -10.66 -17.74
CA VAL A 222 9.84 -9.58 -18.45
C VAL A 222 9.85 -9.81 -19.97
N ARG A 223 9.90 -11.06 -20.43
CA ARG A 223 9.79 -11.40 -21.86
C ARG A 223 8.46 -10.97 -22.48
N THR A 224 7.35 -11.02 -21.75
CA THR A 224 6.01 -10.68 -22.27
C THR A 224 5.74 -9.18 -22.31
N PHE A 225 6.62 -8.34 -21.76
CA PHE A 225 6.41 -6.89 -21.75
C PHE A 225 6.15 -6.34 -23.15
N ILE A 226 5.14 -5.49 -23.29
CA ILE A 226 5.03 -4.66 -24.50
C ILE A 226 6.21 -3.68 -24.54
N THR A 227 6.65 -3.36 -25.75
CA THR A 227 7.70 -2.36 -26.02
C THR A 227 7.18 -1.34 -27.01
N ASP A 228 8.06 -0.53 -27.61
CA ASP A 228 7.67 0.36 -28.71
C ASP A 228 7.13 -0.46 -29.90
N PRO A 229 5.85 -0.30 -30.31
CA PRO A 229 5.25 -1.02 -31.43
C PRO A 229 5.92 -0.74 -32.77
N GLN A 230 6.64 0.39 -32.91
CA GLN A 230 7.34 0.75 -34.14
C GLN A 230 8.73 0.11 -34.24
N LYS A 231 9.30 -0.37 -33.13
CA LYS A 231 10.58 -1.08 -33.11
C LYS A 231 10.34 -2.58 -33.27
N VAL A 232 10.17 -3.02 -34.52
CA VAL A 232 9.82 -4.41 -34.85
C VAL A 232 11.05 -5.33 -34.74
N ARG A 233 12.24 -4.85 -35.12
CA ARG A 233 13.48 -5.63 -35.12
C ARG A 233 14.69 -4.84 -34.64
N ARG A 234 15.81 -5.55 -34.45
CA ARG A 234 17.12 -4.92 -34.22
C ARG A 234 17.50 -4.10 -35.47
N GLY A 235 18.06 -2.92 -35.26
CA GLY A 235 18.31 -1.94 -36.32
C GLY A 235 17.23 -0.87 -36.45
N ASP A 236 15.97 -1.15 -36.08
CA ASP A 236 14.93 -0.11 -36.08
C ASP A 236 15.13 0.84 -34.88
N PRO A 237 15.06 2.16 -35.06
CA PRO A 237 15.16 3.11 -33.95
C PRO A 237 13.96 2.97 -33.01
N GLY A 238 14.21 3.02 -31.70
CA GLY A 238 13.16 2.96 -30.67
C GLY A 238 12.90 4.29 -29.99
N ARG A 239 11.76 4.38 -29.29
CA ARG A 239 11.37 5.51 -28.43
C ARG A 239 11.31 5.07 -26.97
N PRO A 240 12.40 5.22 -26.20
CA PRO A 240 12.48 4.85 -24.79
C PRO A 240 11.36 5.48 -23.94
N GLU A 241 10.97 6.72 -24.24
CA GLU A 241 9.97 7.49 -23.51
C GLU A 241 8.57 6.87 -23.45
N ILE A 242 8.21 6.01 -24.41
CA ILE A 242 6.91 5.32 -24.43
C ILE A 242 7.01 3.84 -24.05
N CYS A 243 8.22 3.35 -23.75
CA CYS A 243 8.49 1.94 -23.56
C CYS A 243 8.42 1.56 -22.07
N PRO A 244 7.48 0.69 -21.64
CA PRO A 244 7.38 0.23 -20.26
C PRO A 244 8.66 -0.40 -19.70
N VAL A 245 9.40 -1.13 -20.53
CA VAL A 245 10.69 -1.74 -20.18
C VAL A 245 11.72 -0.66 -19.81
N PHE A 246 11.76 0.44 -20.56
CA PHE A 246 12.68 1.55 -20.25
C PHE A 246 12.28 2.29 -18.97
N THR A 247 10.97 2.44 -18.71
CA THR A 247 10.48 2.98 -17.43
C THR A 247 10.98 2.17 -16.24
N LEU A 248 11.01 0.83 -16.35
CA LEU A 248 11.57 -0.03 -15.29
C LEU A 248 13.10 0.08 -15.16
N HIS A 249 13.83 0.24 -16.27
CA HIS A 249 15.27 0.48 -16.22
C HIS A 249 15.66 1.72 -15.41
N ARG A 250 14.82 2.78 -15.39
CA ARG A 250 15.07 3.96 -14.54
C ARG A 250 15.15 3.64 -13.06
N ARG A 251 14.56 2.52 -12.63
CA ARG A 251 14.55 2.06 -11.24
C ARG A 251 15.62 0.99 -10.99
N PHE A 252 15.69 0.00 -11.86
CA PHE A 252 16.54 -1.17 -11.63
C PHE A 252 17.95 -1.05 -12.23
N SER A 253 18.18 -0.10 -13.14
CA SER A 253 19.39 -0.06 -13.97
C SER A 253 19.95 1.35 -14.13
N PRO A 254 20.05 2.18 -13.06
CA PRO A 254 20.52 3.55 -13.19
C PRO A 254 21.95 3.66 -13.77
N ASP A 255 22.78 2.64 -13.54
CA ASP A 255 24.16 2.54 -14.00
C ASP A 255 24.31 2.33 -15.52
N ILE A 256 23.33 1.70 -16.17
CA ILE A 256 23.33 1.46 -17.64
C ILE A 256 22.21 2.21 -18.37
N LEU A 257 21.52 3.12 -17.69
CA LEU A 257 20.33 3.78 -18.23
C LEU A 257 20.64 4.58 -19.49
N ALA A 258 21.70 5.39 -19.47
CA ALA A 258 22.12 6.21 -20.60
C ALA A 258 22.54 5.36 -21.81
N TRP A 259 23.31 4.29 -21.57
CA TRP A 259 23.68 3.33 -22.61
C TRP A 259 22.45 2.64 -23.21
N THR A 260 21.50 2.25 -22.38
CA THR A 260 20.24 1.62 -22.81
C THR A 260 19.42 2.58 -23.68
N GLU A 261 19.37 3.86 -23.29
CA GLU A 261 18.67 4.89 -24.05
C GLU A 261 19.30 5.10 -25.43
N GLU A 262 20.61 5.35 -25.47
CA GLU A 262 21.36 5.61 -26.70
C GLU A 262 21.26 4.45 -27.69
N ASN A 263 21.44 3.21 -27.20
CA ASN A 263 21.41 2.03 -28.05
C ASN A 263 19.98 1.63 -28.46
N CYS A 264 18.96 1.98 -27.67
CA CYS A 264 17.56 1.84 -28.07
C CYS A 264 17.21 2.85 -29.18
N ARG A 265 17.58 4.13 -29.01
CA ARG A 265 17.30 5.20 -29.99
C ARG A 265 17.99 4.95 -31.32
N SER A 266 19.24 4.52 -31.31
CA SER A 266 19.99 4.18 -32.54
C SER A 266 19.54 2.86 -33.19
N GLY A 267 18.78 2.03 -32.46
CA GLY A 267 18.34 0.71 -32.89
C GLY A 267 19.38 -0.40 -32.71
N ALA A 268 20.59 -0.07 -32.24
CA ALA A 268 21.68 -1.00 -31.99
C ALA A 268 21.33 -2.12 -30.98
N LEU A 269 20.54 -1.78 -29.96
CA LEU A 269 20.02 -2.70 -28.96
C LEU A 269 18.68 -3.32 -29.40
N GLY A 270 18.59 -4.64 -29.38
CA GLY A 270 17.33 -5.36 -29.62
C GLY A 270 16.44 -5.40 -28.37
N CYS A 271 15.11 -5.40 -28.54
CA CYS A 271 14.18 -5.44 -27.41
C CYS A 271 14.33 -6.70 -26.53
N VAL A 272 14.70 -7.85 -27.13
CA VAL A 272 14.94 -9.10 -26.38
C VAL A 272 16.16 -8.99 -25.47
N GLU A 273 17.24 -8.40 -25.98
CA GLU A 273 18.46 -8.16 -25.20
C GLU A 273 18.21 -7.14 -24.09
N CYS A 274 17.54 -6.02 -24.41
CA CYS A 274 17.11 -5.02 -23.42
C CYS A 274 16.29 -5.64 -22.28
N LYS A 275 15.30 -6.47 -22.61
CA LYS A 275 14.50 -7.23 -21.62
C LYS A 275 15.34 -8.19 -20.80
N THR A 276 16.34 -8.84 -21.40
CA THR A 276 17.23 -9.75 -20.68
C THR A 276 18.05 -8.97 -19.64
N ASN A 277 18.62 -7.84 -20.03
CA ASN A 277 19.34 -6.93 -19.13
C ASN A 277 18.43 -6.45 -17.98
N LEU A 278 17.17 -6.10 -18.27
CA LEU A 278 16.22 -5.72 -17.22
C LEU A 278 15.93 -6.86 -16.25
N ALA A 279 15.71 -8.07 -16.76
CA ALA A 279 15.41 -9.23 -15.93
C ALA A 279 16.57 -9.54 -14.97
N ASP A 280 17.82 -9.48 -15.43
CA ASP A 280 19.01 -9.67 -14.58
C ASP A 280 19.03 -8.66 -13.44
N ARG A 281 18.66 -7.42 -13.72
CA ARG A 281 18.65 -6.32 -12.76
C ARG A 281 17.53 -6.46 -11.73
N ILE A 282 16.33 -6.87 -12.15
CA ILE A 282 15.21 -7.17 -11.23
C ILE A 282 15.58 -8.35 -10.32
N VAL A 283 16.13 -9.43 -10.89
CA VAL A 283 16.52 -10.62 -10.13
C VAL A 283 17.57 -10.27 -9.08
N THR A 284 18.57 -9.48 -9.46
CA THR A 284 19.63 -9.02 -8.56
C THR A 284 19.08 -8.09 -7.47
N TYR A 285 18.22 -7.13 -7.83
CA TYR A 285 17.66 -6.17 -6.89
C TYR A 285 16.86 -6.82 -5.75
N PHE A 286 16.07 -7.86 -6.05
CA PHE A 286 15.28 -8.57 -5.04
C PHE A 286 15.99 -9.78 -4.41
N ARG A 287 17.28 -10.00 -4.67
CA ARG A 287 18.02 -11.14 -4.10
C ARG A 287 17.99 -11.13 -2.58
N ASP A 288 18.49 -10.07 -1.96
CA ASP A 288 18.57 -9.93 -0.50
C ASP A 288 17.19 -9.93 0.16
N PHE A 289 16.16 -9.46 -0.57
CA PHE A 289 14.78 -9.58 -0.13
C PHE A 289 14.35 -11.06 -0.05
N ARG A 290 14.58 -11.84 -1.11
CA ARG A 290 14.20 -13.26 -1.18
C ARG A 290 14.95 -14.09 -0.15
N GLU A 291 16.25 -13.86 0.01
CA GLU A 291 17.09 -14.56 1.00
C GLU A 291 16.55 -14.32 2.43
N ARG A 292 16.36 -13.04 2.82
CA ARG A 292 15.76 -12.71 4.12
C ARG A 292 14.38 -13.31 4.30
N ARG A 293 13.56 -13.30 3.23
CA ARG A 293 12.21 -13.85 3.28
C ARG A 293 12.20 -15.35 3.53
N GLU A 294 13.06 -16.08 2.83
CA GLU A 294 13.23 -17.53 2.99
C GLU A 294 13.64 -17.86 4.44
N GLU A 295 14.58 -17.11 5.02
CA GLU A 295 14.95 -17.28 6.43
C GLU A 295 13.76 -17.07 7.39
N LEU A 296 12.94 -16.06 7.13
CA LEU A 296 11.76 -15.75 7.96
C LEU A 296 10.66 -16.83 7.84
N GLU A 297 10.50 -17.46 6.68
CA GLU A 297 9.53 -18.55 6.48
C GLU A 297 9.83 -19.77 7.37
N HIS A 298 11.10 -20.02 7.64
CA HIS A 298 11.58 -21.11 8.50
C HIS A 298 11.44 -20.83 10.00
N ARG A 299 10.78 -19.73 10.40
CA ARG A 299 10.51 -19.37 11.81
C ARG A 299 9.02 -19.55 12.16
N PRO A 300 8.60 -20.73 12.67
CA PRO A 300 7.22 -20.96 13.09
C PRO A 300 6.78 -19.97 14.17
N GLY A 301 5.54 -19.48 14.10
CA GLY A 301 4.97 -18.57 15.10
C GLY A 301 5.44 -17.11 15.03
N LEU A 302 6.41 -16.78 14.17
CA LEU A 302 6.97 -15.43 14.07
C LEU A 302 5.90 -14.38 13.74
N VAL A 303 5.03 -14.66 12.77
CA VAL A 303 4.00 -13.70 12.35
C VAL A 303 3.02 -13.43 13.50
N GLU A 304 2.59 -14.48 14.18
CA GLU A 304 1.68 -14.39 15.32
C GLU A 304 2.30 -13.59 16.47
N GLU A 305 3.59 -13.82 16.75
CA GLU A 305 4.35 -13.06 17.76
C GLU A 305 4.44 -11.57 17.41
N ILE A 306 4.82 -11.24 16.16
CA ILE A 306 4.92 -9.85 15.70
C ILE A 306 3.57 -9.14 15.77
N LEU A 307 2.50 -9.77 15.29
CA LEU A 307 1.16 -9.18 15.32
C LEU A 307 0.64 -9.02 16.76
N ALA A 308 0.89 -9.98 17.65
CA ALA A 308 0.53 -9.88 19.06
C ALA A 308 1.29 -8.74 19.76
N ALA A 309 2.59 -8.62 19.50
CA ALA A 309 3.41 -7.52 20.02
C ALA A 309 2.92 -6.16 19.49
N GLY A 310 2.61 -6.07 18.20
CA GLY A 310 2.05 -4.86 17.60
C GLY A 310 0.67 -4.48 18.18
N ALA A 311 -0.20 -5.46 18.39
CA ALA A 311 -1.49 -5.25 19.03
C ALA A 311 -1.32 -4.74 20.48
N ALA A 312 -0.33 -5.25 21.22
CA ALA A 312 0.00 -4.76 22.55
C ALA A 312 0.57 -3.33 22.52
N LYS A 313 1.39 -2.97 21.51
CA LYS A 313 1.94 -1.63 21.33
C LYS A 313 0.86 -0.58 20.97
N VAL A 314 -0.10 -0.93 20.11
CA VAL A 314 -1.14 0.02 19.65
C VAL A 314 -2.27 0.22 20.67
N ARG A 315 -2.55 -0.79 21.50
CA ARG A 315 -3.71 -0.83 22.41
C ARG A 315 -3.80 0.38 23.36
N PRO A 316 -2.73 0.82 24.05
CA PRO A 316 -2.82 1.99 24.92
C PRO A 316 -3.25 3.27 24.18
N VAL A 317 -2.77 3.45 22.93
CA VAL A 317 -3.13 4.61 22.10
C VAL A 317 -4.61 4.56 21.72
N VAL A 318 -5.09 3.37 21.35
CA VAL A 318 -6.49 3.14 21.00
C VAL A 318 -7.42 3.36 22.19
N GLU A 319 -7.07 2.81 23.36
CA GLU A 319 -7.84 2.96 24.60
C GLU A 319 -7.93 4.43 25.02
N GLU A 320 -6.83 5.18 24.93
CA GLU A 320 -6.81 6.61 25.18
C GLU A 320 -7.74 7.36 24.23
N THR A 321 -7.66 7.09 22.92
CA THR A 321 -8.52 7.74 21.91
C THR A 321 -9.99 7.40 22.15
N MET A 322 -10.33 6.13 22.35
CA MET A 322 -11.72 5.71 22.55
C MET A 322 -12.30 6.23 23.86
N LYS A 323 -11.50 6.31 24.92
CA LYS A 323 -11.95 6.95 26.15
C LYS A 323 -12.33 8.42 25.88
N ALA A 324 -11.47 9.18 25.21
CA ALA A 324 -11.74 10.58 24.88
C ALA A 324 -12.98 10.74 23.97
N VAL A 325 -13.18 9.82 23.02
CA VAL A 325 -14.38 9.80 22.16
C VAL A 325 -15.64 9.54 22.98
N ARG A 326 -15.65 8.51 23.84
CA ARG A 326 -16.80 8.17 24.68
C ARG A 326 -17.14 9.28 25.67
N ASP A 327 -16.13 9.86 26.31
CA ASP A 327 -16.29 10.99 27.25
C ASP A 327 -16.95 12.19 26.52
N ALA A 328 -16.46 12.54 25.32
CA ALA A 328 -16.96 13.67 24.52
C ALA A 328 -18.39 13.44 23.96
N MET A 329 -18.76 12.18 23.75
CA MET A 329 -20.12 11.79 23.35
C MET A 329 -21.04 11.51 24.55
N HIS A 330 -20.55 11.64 25.78
CA HIS A 330 -21.29 11.34 27.02
C HIS A 330 -21.82 9.90 27.10
N LEU A 331 -21.02 8.93 26.65
CA LEU A 331 -21.34 7.49 26.66
C LEU A 331 -20.75 6.74 27.86
N SER A 332 -20.03 7.44 28.73
CA SER A 332 -19.25 6.90 29.86
C SER A 332 -19.61 7.58 31.17
#